data_AF-A0A936S0G5-F1
#
_entry.id   AF-A0A936S0G5-F1
#
_cell.length_a   1.000
_cell.length_b   1.000
_cell.length_c   1.000
_cell.angle_alpha   90.00
_cell.angle_beta   90.00
_cell.angle_gamma   90.00
#
_symmetry.space_group_name_H-M   'P 1'
#
loop_
_entity.id
_entity.type
_entity.pdbx_description
1 polymer ?
#
loop_
_entity_poly.entity_id
_entity_poly.type
_entity_poly.pdbx_seq_one_letter_code
_entity_poly.pdbx_strand_id
1 'polypeptide(L)'
;MAQFEDHQGDALDISREIARKLIVLGIDWADSRAMREIAHEALRYSADHNNELAERPSRAKLELFGLIGLMLRTMEEGADRGSHIHGSDVWKAMAKALWEEKGQG
;
A
#
# COMPACT_ATOMS: atom_id res chain seq x y z
N MET A 1 22.47 15.56 12.24
CA MET A 1 21.69 16.81 12.04
C MET A 1 20.25 16.39 11.84
N ALA A 2 19.32 16.93 12.63
CA ALA A 2 17.94 16.44 12.72
C ALA A 2 17.16 16.78 11.44
N GLN A 3 17.12 15.83 10.49
CA GLN A 3 16.09 15.77 9.47
C GLN A 3 14.85 15.26 10.20
N PHE A 4 14.03 16.17 10.74
CA PHE A 4 12.70 15.82 11.21
C PHE A 4 12.00 15.15 10.02
N GLU A 5 11.64 13.88 10.21
CA GLU A 5 11.00 13.00 9.24
C GLU A 5 9.95 13.74 8.42
N ASP A 6 10.23 13.96 7.13
CA ASP A 6 9.25 14.51 6.20
C ASP A 6 8.30 13.39 5.78
N HIS A 7 7.49 12.91 6.72
CA HIS A 7 6.47 11.87 6.51
C HIS A 7 5.52 12.21 5.36
N GLN A 8 5.34 13.50 5.09
CA GLN A 8 4.54 13.97 3.96
C GLN A 8 5.28 13.78 2.64
N GLY A 9 6.57 14.14 2.57
CA GLY A 9 7.44 13.83 1.44
C GLY A 9 7.53 12.33 1.17
N ASP A 10 7.75 11.54 2.22
CA ASP A 10 7.81 10.07 2.12
C ASP A 10 6.49 9.51 1.60
N ALA A 11 5.34 9.97 2.12
CA ALA A 11 4.03 9.53 1.64
C ALA A 11 3.78 9.88 0.17
N LEU A 12 4.27 11.03 -0.31
CA LEU A 12 4.16 11.43 -1.72
C LEU A 12 5.05 10.58 -2.62
N ASP A 13 6.27 10.25 -2.18
CA ASP A 13 7.18 9.40 -2.96
C ASP A 13 6.68 7.96 -3.01
N ILE A 14 6.22 7.40 -1.88
CA ILE A 14 5.57 6.09 -1.82
C ILE A 14 4.35 6.07 -2.73
N SER A 15 3.49 7.10 -2.65
CA SER A 15 2.32 7.25 -3.52
C SER A 15 2.69 7.17 -5.00
N ARG A 16 3.75 7.88 -5.40
CA ARG A 16 4.21 7.92 -6.80
C ARG A 16 4.67 6.55 -7.27
N GLU A 17 5.39 5.82 -6.43
CA GLU A 17 5.85 4.48 -6.77
C GLU A 17 4.69 3.47 -6.81
N ILE A 18 3.71 3.57 -5.91
CA ILE A 18 2.48 2.76 -5.98
C ILE A 18 1.76 3.01 -7.31
N ALA A 19 1.56 4.27 -7.71
CA ALA A 19 0.93 4.60 -9.00
C ALA A 19 1.68 3.99 -10.18
N ARG A 20 3.02 4.05 -10.19
CA ARG A 20 3.85 3.45 -11.25
C ARG A 20 3.67 1.93 -11.31
N LYS A 21 3.61 1.24 -10.16
CA LYS A 21 3.39 -0.22 -10.14
C LYS A 21 1.98 -0.59 -10.61
N LEU A 22 0.96 0.18 -10.23
CA LEU A 22 -0.41 -0.03 -10.72
C LEU A 22 -0.49 0.15 -12.24
N ILE A 23 0.16 1.18 -12.80
CA ILE A 23 0.25 1.38 -14.26
C ILE A 23 0.91 0.18 -14.95
N VAL A 24 2.03 -0.32 -14.41
CA VAL A 24 2.73 -1.50 -14.97
C VAL A 24 1.84 -2.75 -14.93
N LEU A 25 1.01 -2.88 -13.91
CA LEU A 25 0.05 -3.98 -13.76
C LEU A 25 -1.24 -3.78 -14.57
N GLY A 26 -1.41 -2.63 -15.23
CA GLY A 26 -2.62 -2.28 -15.97
C GLY A 26 -3.84 -2.01 -15.08
N ILE A 27 -3.61 -1.57 -13.84
CA ILE A 27 -4.66 -1.34 -12.83
C ILE A 27 -4.93 0.16 -12.71
N ASP A 28 -6.20 0.52 -12.88
CA ASP A 28 -6.70 1.86 -12.60
C ASP A 28 -7.08 1.98 -11.12
N TRP A 29 -6.50 2.95 -10.41
CA TRP A 29 -6.83 3.19 -8.99
C TRP A 29 -8.22 3.79 -8.79
N ALA A 30 -8.91 4.22 -9.85
CA ALA A 30 -10.33 4.55 -9.80
C ALA A 30 -11.23 3.28 -9.78
N ASP A 31 -10.72 2.13 -10.24
CA ASP A 31 -11.44 0.86 -10.16
C ASP A 31 -11.34 0.28 -8.74
N SER A 32 -12.37 0.54 -7.95
CA SER A 32 -12.44 0.07 -6.57
C SER A 32 -12.41 -1.46 -6.47
N ARG A 33 -12.90 -2.20 -7.47
CA ARG A 33 -12.85 -3.66 -7.44
C ARG A 33 -11.42 -4.16 -7.64
N ALA A 34 -10.73 -3.66 -8.65
CA ALA A 34 -9.34 -4.03 -8.90
C ALA A 34 -8.43 -3.67 -7.71
N MET A 35 -8.67 -2.50 -7.10
CA MET A 35 -7.94 -2.08 -5.90
C MET A 35 -8.20 -3.00 -4.69
N ARG A 36 -9.43 -3.45 -4.49
CA ARG A 36 -9.77 -4.43 -3.44
C ARG A 36 -9.14 -5.80 -3.69
N GLU A 37 -9.11 -6.26 -4.94
CA GLU A 37 -8.43 -7.52 -5.30
C GLU A 37 -6.93 -7.45 -4.96
N ILE A 38 -6.26 -6.32 -5.25
CA ILE A 38 -4.86 -6.10 -4.86
C ILE A 38 -4.68 -6.04 -3.35
N ALA A 39 -5.55 -5.33 -2.63
CA ALA A 39 -5.49 -5.23 -1.18
C ALA A 39 -5.66 -6.62 -0.53
N HIS A 40 -6.61 -7.41 -1.03
CA HIS A 40 -6.85 -8.78 -0.58
C HIS A 40 -5.62 -9.66 -0.79
N GLU A 41 -5.04 -9.64 -1.99
CA GLU A 41 -3.82 -10.39 -2.29
C GLU A 41 -2.64 -9.96 -1.42
N ALA A 42 -2.46 -8.65 -1.18
CA ALA A 42 -1.39 -8.13 -0.34
C ALA A 42 -1.53 -8.58 1.12
N LEU A 43 -2.73 -8.52 1.68
CA LEU A 43 -3.04 -8.98 3.04
C LEU A 43 -2.84 -10.50 3.17
N ARG A 44 -3.32 -11.26 2.18
CA ARG A 44 -3.13 -12.72 2.15
C ARG A 44 -1.66 -13.08 2.04
N TYR A 45 -0.91 -12.45 1.15
CA TYR A 45 0.53 -12.67 1.01
C TYR A 45 1.28 -12.35 2.30
N SER A 46 0.88 -11.28 3.02
CA SER A 46 1.45 -10.97 4.34
C SER A 46 1.18 -12.05 5.39
N ALA A 47 0.00 -12.68 5.36
CA ALA A 47 -0.35 -13.77 6.28
C ALA A 47 0.35 -15.09 5.93
N ASP A 48 0.43 -15.39 4.63
CA ASP A 48 0.95 -16.65 4.09
C ASP A 48 2.44 -16.58 3.70
N HIS A 49 3.18 -15.52 4.05
CA HIS A 49 4.55 -15.28 3.57
C HIS A 49 5.52 -16.46 3.82
N ASN A 50 5.33 -17.22 4.90
CA ASN A 50 6.14 -18.39 5.25
C ASN A 50 5.62 -19.72 4.67
N ASN A 51 4.54 -19.70 3.88
CA ASN A 51 3.97 -20.88 3.27
C ASN A 51 4.69 -21.22 1.96
N GLU A 52 5.55 -22.26 2.00
CA GLU A 52 6.32 -22.72 0.83
C GLU A 52 5.45 -23.24 -0.32
N LEU A 53 4.18 -23.58 -0.05
CA LEU A 53 3.22 -24.08 -1.03
C LEU A 53 2.34 -22.98 -1.63
N ALA A 54 2.44 -21.74 -1.15
CA ALA A 54 1.67 -20.63 -1.69
C ALA A 54 2.17 -20.24 -3.08
N GLU A 55 1.23 -19.94 -3.98
CA GLU A 55 1.54 -19.39 -5.29
C GLU A 55 2.25 -18.04 -5.13
N ARG A 56 3.44 -17.91 -5.74
CA ARG A 56 4.23 -16.68 -5.63
C ARG A 56 3.69 -15.62 -6.57
N PRO A 57 3.38 -14.41 -6.08
CA PRO A 57 2.99 -13.30 -6.92
C PRO A 57 4.07 -12.95 -7.95
N SER A 58 3.68 -12.27 -9.03
CA SER A 58 4.64 -11.71 -9.98
C SER A 58 5.57 -10.70 -9.29
N ARG A 59 6.76 -10.48 -9.84
CA ARG A 59 7.72 -9.50 -9.30
C ARG A 59 7.12 -8.12 -9.10
N ALA A 60 6.30 -7.66 -10.06
CA ALA A 60 5.63 -6.37 -9.96
C ALA A 60 4.64 -6.29 -8.78
N LYS A 61 3.90 -7.39 -8.52
CA LYS A 61 3.01 -7.49 -7.35
C LYS A 61 3.81 -7.54 -6.04
N LEU A 62 4.92 -8.28 -5.99
CA LEU A 62 5.79 -8.31 -4.80
C LEU A 62 6.35 -6.92 -4.44
N GLU A 63 6.81 -6.18 -5.45
CA GLU A 63 7.29 -4.80 -5.26
C GLU A 63 6.14 -3.88 -4.79
N LEU A 64 4.94 -4.03 -5.35
CA LEU A 64 3.76 -3.29 -4.90
C LEU A 64 3.36 -3.64 -3.46
N PHE A 65 3.40 -4.90 -3.07
CA PHE A 65 3.06 -5.33 -1.71
C PHE A 65 4.07 -4.77 -0.69
N GLY A 66 5.35 -4.71 -1.05
CA GLY A 66 6.36 -4.02 -0.25
C GLY A 66 6.06 -2.53 -0.06
N LEU A 67 5.64 -1.84 -1.13
CA LEU A 67 5.24 -0.43 -1.06
C LEU A 67 3.96 -0.22 -0.23
N ILE A 68 3.00 -1.14 -0.30
CA ILE A 68 1.79 -1.13 0.55
C ILE A 68 2.17 -1.30 2.02
N GLY A 69 3.08 -2.22 2.34
CA GLY A 69 3.59 -2.39 3.70
C GLY A 69 4.31 -1.14 4.22
N LEU A 70 5.10 -0.49 3.37
CA LEU A 70 5.77 0.77 3.71
C LEU A 70 4.75 1.90 3.93
N MET A 71 3.75 2.02 3.06
CA MET A 71 2.64 2.96 3.19
C MET A 71 1.93 2.81 4.55
N LEU A 72 1.59 1.59 4.96
CA LEU A 72 0.93 1.35 6.25
C LEU A 72 1.81 1.78 7.43
N ARG A 73 3.11 1.47 7.40
CA ARG A 73 4.05 1.91 8.44
C ARG A 73 4.15 3.43 8.52
N THR A 74 4.27 4.11 7.38
CA THR A 74 4.31 5.58 7.34
C THR A 74 3.01 6.20 7.87
N MET A 75 1.85 5.57 7.62
CA MET A 75 0.58 6.00 8.21
C MET A 75 0.55 5.83 9.74
N GLU A 76 1.04 4.71 10.26
CA GLU A 76 1.14 4.44 11.70
C GLU A 76 2.05 5.47 12.39
N GLU A 77 3.24 5.70 11.85
CA GLU A 77 4.21 6.68 12.37
C GLU A 77 3.67 8.12 12.32
N GLY A 78 2.94 8.48 11.26
CA GLY A 78 2.29 9.79 11.15
C GLY A 78 1.17 10.01 12.17
N ALA A 79 0.34 8.98 12.40
CA ALA A 79 -0.75 9.03 13.37
C ALA A 79 -0.24 9.20 14.81
N ASP A 80 0.82 8.48 15.19
CA ASP A 80 1.46 8.58 16.52
C ASP A 80 2.00 9.98 16.83
N ARG A 81 2.33 10.75 15.78
CA ARG A 81 2.85 12.13 15.89
C ARG A 81 1.76 13.21 15.74
N GLY A 82 0.49 12.82 15.61
CA GLY A 82 -0.64 13.74 15.43
C GLY A 82 -0.65 14.46 14.08
N SER A 83 0.07 13.95 13.08
CA SER A 83 0.12 14.51 11.74
C SER A 83 -0.83 13.75 10.81
N HIS A 84 -1.75 14.47 10.17
CA HIS A 84 -2.57 13.89 9.11
C HIS A 84 -1.78 13.89 7.81
N ILE A 85 -1.23 12.74 7.43
CA ILE A 85 -0.57 12.57 6.14
C ILE A 85 -1.61 12.76 5.02
N HIS A 86 -1.50 13.88 4.29
CA HIS A 86 -2.31 14.15 3.11
C HIS A 86 -1.77 13.36 1.91
N GLY A 87 -2.14 12.09 1.84
CA GLY A 87 -1.82 11.25 0.70
C GLY A 87 -2.49 11.70 -0.60
N SER A 88 -1.87 11.33 -1.73
CA SER A 88 -2.43 11.47 -3.07
C SER A 88 -3.73 10.66 -3.26
N ASP A 89 -4.39 10.80 -4.40
CA ASP A 89 -5.62 10.04 -4.68
C ASP A 89 -5.37 8.52 -4.73
N VAL A 90 -4.23 8.08 -5.27
CA VAL A 90 -3.85 6.66 -5.27
C VAL A 90 -3.64 6.13 -3.84
N TRP A 91 -3.07 6.96 -2.95
CA TRP A 91 -2.91 6.62 -1.54
C TRP A 91 -4.26 6.44 -0.88
N LYS A 92 -5.19 7.40 -1.05
CA LYS A 92 -6.53 7.29 -0.47
C LYS A 92 -7.28 6.07 -1.00
N ALA A 93 -7.17 5.78 -2.29
CA ALA A 93 -7.79 4.61 -2.91
C ALA A 93 -7.23 3.31 -2.32
N MET A 94 -5.91 3.20 -2.17
CA MET A 94 -5.27 2.02 -1.58
C MET A 94 -5.59 1.86 -0.10
N ALA A 95 -5.52 2.94 0.69
CA ALA A 95 -5.88 2.93 2.10
C ALA A 95 -7.34 2.47 2.30
N LYS A 96 -8.26 2.99 1.49
CA LYS A 96 -9.66 2.59 1.49
C LYS A 96 -9.83 1.10 1.20
N ALA A 97 -9.20 0.60 0.13
CA ALA A 97 -9.28 -0.81 -0.24
C ALA A 97 -8.73 -1.73 0.87
N LEU A 98 -7.61 -1.35 1.50
CA LEU A 98 -7.02 -2.09 2.62
C LEU A 98 -7.94 -2.13 3.85
N TRP A 99 -8.59 -1.02 4.20
CA TRP A 99 -9.54 -1.00 5.30
C TRP A 99 -10.80 -1.83 5.01
N GLU A 100 -11.31 -1.78 3.78
CA GLU A 100 -12.46 -2.58 3.36
C GLU A 100 -12.16 -4.08 3.42
N GLU A 101 -10.96 -4.52 3.02
CA GLU A 101 -10.57 -5.92 3.08
C GLU A 101 -10.21 -6.37 4.51
N LYS A 102 -9.51 -5.54 5.29
CA LYS A 102 -9.15 -5.87 6.69
C LYS A 102 -10.39 -5.95 7.59
N GLY A 103 -11.45 -5.19 7.29
CA GLY A 103 -12.71 -5.25 8.02
C GLY A 103 -13.62 -6.44 7.65
N GLN A 104 -13.26 -7.21 6.61
CA GLN A 104 -14.02 -8.37 6.13
C GLN A 104 -13.44 -9.72 6.58
N GLY A 105 -12.30 -9.73 7.28
CA GLY A 105 -11.67 -10.91 7.88
C GLY A 105 -11.74 -10.90 9.40
#